data_AF-A0A1F6G600-F1
#
_entry.id   AF-A0A1F6G600-F1
#
_cell.length_a   1.000
_cell.length_b   1.000
_cell.length_c   1.000
_cell.angle_alpha   90.00
_cell.angle_beta   90.00
_cell.angle_gamma   90.00
#
_symmetry.space_group_name_H-M   'P 1'
#
loop_
_entity.id
_entity.type
_entity.pdbx_description
1 polymer ?
#
loop_
_entity_poly.entity_id
_entity_poly.type
_entity_poly.pdbx_seq_one_letter_code
_entity_poly.pdbx_strand_id
1 'polypeptide(L)'
;MWAGLTCPNKKAKNLVQCGYMLRSIRIEIQAGFTGINDIKQHKVLEAKRVFRDNGTRTLAIYFDLCNWQVAFIKLNEIEDDDMNWITRTNLDDGLVWNIDQNFFFWNLTQSSLKFKQLKSIVF
;
A
#
# COMPACT_ATOMS: atom_id res chain seq x y z
N MET A 1 29.72 -40.69 -23.39
CA MET A 1 29.48 -40.42 -21.96
C MET A 1 28.00 -40.04 -21.86
N TRP A 2 27.07 -40.94 -21.50
CA TRP A 2 26.76 -41.44 -20.14
C TRP A 2 26.72 -40.30 -19.11
N ALA A 3 25.74 -40.14 -18.22
CA ALA A 3 24.41 -40.67 -17.98
C ALA A 3 23.86 -39.80 -16.83
N GLY A 4 22.54 -39.74 -16.63
CA GLY A 4 21.96 -38.99 -15.52
C GLY A 4 22.46 -39.46 -14.15
N LEU A 5 22.54 -38.53 -13.20
CA LEU A 5 22.65 -38.82 -11.77
C LEU A 5 21.71 -37.90 -11.00
N THR A 6 20.50 -38.41 -10.75
CA THR A 6 19.78 -38.16 -9.50
C THR A 6 20.68 -38.44 -8.31
N CYS A 7 20.66 -37.60 -7.28
CA CYS A 7 21.04 -37.94 -5.90
C CYS A 7 20.67 -36.78 -4.95
N PRO A 8 20.43 -37.03 -3.65
CA PRO A 8 19.56 -38.05 -3.09
C PRO A 8 18.66 -37.44 -1.99
N ASN A 9 17.46 -37.98 -1.83
CA ASN A 9 16.69 -37.77 -0.61
C ASN A 9 17.40 -38.52 0.53
N LYS A 10 18.06 -37.79 1.44
CA LYS A 10 18.28 -38.13 2.86
C LYS A 10 19.19 -37.10 3.53
N LYS A 11 18.56 -36.16 4.22
CA LYS A 11 18.70 -35.90 5.67
C LYS A 11 18.23 -34.48 5.91
N ALA A 12 17.13 -34.36 6.66
CA ALA A 12 16.74 -33.14 7.33
C ALA A 12 17.97 -32.53 8.01
N LYS A 13 18.51 -31.49 7.39
CA LYS A 13 19.32 -30.50 8.08
C LYS A 13 18.40 -29.30 8.19
N ASN A 14 18.10 -28.93 9.43
CA ASN A 14 17.57 -27.63 9.78
C ASN A 14 18.48 -26.56 9.17
N LEU A 15 18.23 -26.23 7.91
CA LEU A 15 18.63 -24.95 7.35
C LEU A 15 17.64 -23.98 7.96
N VAL A 16 18.05 -23.38 9.07
CA VAL A 16 17.58 -22.07 9.44
C VAL A 16 17.95 -21.20 8.25
N GLN A 17 17.04 -21.11 7.29
CA GLN A 17 17.12 -20.14 6.22
C GLN A 17 16.93 -18.80 6.94
N CYS A 18 18.04 -18.23 7.42
CA CYS A 18 18.11 -16.83 7.79
C CYS A 18 18.02 -16.05 6.47
N GLY A 19 16.84 -16.11 5.85
CA GLY A 19 16.50 -15.26 4.75
C GLY A 19 16.34 -13.87 5.35
N TYR A 20 17.23 -12.96 4.98
CA TYR A 20 16.92 -11.55 5.11
C TYR A 20 15.65 -11.31 4.29
N MET A 21 14.50 -11.24 4.95
CA MET A 21 13.25 -10.81 4.32
C MET A 21 13.43 -9.33 4.01
N LEU A 22 13.91 -9.02 2.80
CA LEU A 22 13.86 -7.66 2.27
C LEU A 22 12.43 -7.19 2.44
N ARG A 23 12.22 -6.17 3.28
CA ARG A 23 10.90 -5.56 3.48
C ARG A 23 10.52 -4.85 2.18
N SER A 24 9.93 -5.58 1.24
CA SER A 24 9.32 -5.00 0.05
C SER A 24 8.10 -4.19 0.46
N ILE A 25 8.00 -2.98 -0.06
CA ILE A 25 6.79 -2.15 0.05
C ILE A 25 6.15 -2.12 -1.34
N ARG A 26 4.85 -2.42 -1.40
CA ARG A 26 4.06 -2.23 -2.60
C ARG A 26 3.62 -0.77 -2.64
N ILE A 27 3.93 -0.06 -3.71
CA ILE A 27 3.50 1.32 -3.92
C ILE A 27 2.37 1.30 -4.94
N GLU A 28 1.25 1.94 -4.59
CA GLU A 28 0.15 2.21 -5.50
C GLU A 28 0.05 3.71 -5.71
N ILE A 29 0.03 4.15 -6.97
CA ILE A 29 -0.05 5.56 -7.31
C ILE A 29 -1.44 5.82 -7.90
N GLN A 30 -2.14 6.80 -7.35
CA GLN A 30 -3.46 7.22 -7.80
C GLN A 30 -3.49 8.75 -7.95
N ALA A 31 -4.31 9.24 -8.87
CA ALA A 31 -4.50 10.68 -9.06
C ALA A 31 -5.99 11.01 -9.19
N GLY A 32 -6.44 11.99 -8.40
CA GLY A 32 -7.78 12.56 -8.45
C GLY A 32 -7.78 13.88 -9.22
N PHE A 33 -8.80 14.07 -10.06
CA PHE A 33 -8.98 15.27 -10.88
C PHE A 33 -10.26 16.06 -10.54
N THR A 34 -11.15 15.48 -9.73
CA THR A 34 -12.49 16.04 -9.46
C THR A 34 -12.59 16.73 -8.11
N GLY A 35 -11.54 16.70 -7.28
CA GLY A 35 -11.55 17.18 -5.90
C GLY A 35 -12.29 16.27 -4.92
N ILE A 36 -12.79 15.11 -5.37
CA ILE A 36 -13.30 14.05 -4.50
C ILE A 36 -12.15 13.08 -4.25
N ASN A 37 -11.74 12.99 -2.99
CA ASN A 37 -10.58 12.20 -2.58
C ASN A 37 -11.05 10.96 -1.83
N ASP A 38 -11.29 9.88 -2.57
CA ASP A 38 -11.84 8.64 -2.05
C ASP A 38 -11.02 7.44 -2.55
N ILE A 39 -10.85 6.42 -1.70
CA ILE A 39 -10.23 5.14 -2.04
C ILE A 39 -11.31 4.06 -2.08
N LYS A 40 -11.40 3.35 -3.21
CA LYS A 40 -12.37 2.26 -3.36
C LYS A 40 -12.08 1.10 -2.40
N GLN A 41 -13.13 0.54 -1.78
CA GLN A 41 -13.00 -0.54 -0.79
C GLN A 41 -12.16 -1.73 -1.28
N HIS A 42 -12.33 -2.15 -2.53
CA HIS A 42 -11.58 -3.29 -3.08
C HIS A 42 -10.06 -3.07 -3.10
N LYS A 43 -9.58 -1.81 -3.12
CA LYS A 43 -8.15 -1.49 -3.03
C LYS A 43 -7.61 -1.76 -1.63
N VAL A 44 -8.38 -1.37 -0.60
CA VAL A 44 -8.05 -1.63 0.81
C VAL A 44 -8.08 -3.13 1.11
N LEU A 45 -9.10 -3.84 0.63
CA LEU A 45 -9.22 -5.29 0.82
C LEU A 45 -8.06 -6.05 0.16
N GLU A 46 -7.68 -5.67 -1.06
CA GLU A 46 -6.53 -6.27 -1.74
C GLU A 46 -5.21 -5.98 -1.01
N ALA A 47 -5.02 -4.77 -0.49
CA ALA A 47 -3.86 -4.43 0.33
C ALA A 47 -3.78 -5.26 1.62
N LYS A 48 -4.90 -5.43 2.33
CA LYS A 48 -4.99 -6.29 3.52
C LYS A 48 -4.69 -7.76 3.19
N ARG A 49 -5.21 -8.26 2.05
CA ARG A 49 -4.94 -9.61 1.56
C ARG A 49 -3.45 -9.82 1.29
N VAL A 50 -2.81 -8.90 0.55
CA VAL A 50 -1.36 -8.98 0.24
C VAL A 50 -0.52 -8.89 1.51
N PHE A 51 -0.92 -8.08 2.49
CA PHE A 51 -0.23 -8.01 3.77
C PHE A 51 -0.33 -9.33 4.54
N ARG A 52 -1.52 -9.95 4.57
CA ARG A 52 -1.74 -11.25 5.22
C ARG A 52 -0.96 -12.38 4.55
N ASP A 53 -0.98 -12.43 3.22
CA ASP A 53 -0.43 -13.56 2.46
C ASP A 53 1.11 -13.47 2.34
N ASN A 54 1.65 -12.26 2.14
CA ASN A 54 3.06 -12.03 1.82
C ASN A 54 3.81 -11.15 2.84
N GLY A 55 3.17 -10.66 3.89
CA GLY A 55 3.77 -9.70 4.84
C GLY A 55 4.12 -8.33 4.24
N THR A 56 3.68 -8.06 3.01
CA THR A 56 4.04 -6.86 2.24
C THR A 56 3.06 -5.74 2.51
N ARG A 57 3.55 -4.61 3.01
CA ARG A 57 2.74 -3.40 3.25
C ARG A 57 2.47 -2.68 1.93
N THR A 58 1.29 -2.07 1.82
CA THR A 58 0.89 -1.31 0.65
C THR A 58 0.73 0.15 1.00
N LEU A 59 1.53 1.01 0.36
CA LEU A 59 1.46 2.45 0.46
C LEU A 59 0.76 3.00 -0.79
N ALA A 60 -0.38 3.65 -0.62
CA ALA A 60 -1.00 4.47 -1.65
C ALA A 60 -0.43 5.89 -1.59
N ILE A 61 0.04 6.39 -2.73
CA ILE A 61 0.40 7.78 -2.95
C ILE A 61 -0.72 8.38 -3.80
N TYR A 62 -1.53 9.22 -3.18
CA TYR A 62 -2.69 9.82 -3.81
C TYR A 62 -2.40 11.28 -4.16
N PHE A 63 -2.45 11.62 -5.45
CA PHE A 63 -2.26 12.97 -5.95
C PHE A 63 -3.62 13.64 -6.17
N ASP A 64 -3.95 14.63 -5.37
CA ASP A 64 -5.06 15.54 -5.65
C ASP A 64 -4.54 16.68 -6.53
N LEU A 65 -4.77 16.56 -7.84
CA LEU A 65 -4.33 17.55 -8.82
C LEU A 65 -5.25 18.78 -8.87
N CYS A 66 -6.46 18.68 -8.30
CA CYS A 66 -7.38 19.82 -8.22
C CYS A 66 -6.88 20.81 -7.15
N ASN A 67 -6.43 20.29 -6.01
CA ASN A 67 -5.95 21.10 -4.89
C ASN A 67 -4.42 21.18 -4.77
N TRP A 68 -3.68 20.54 -5.68
CA TRP A 68 -2.22 20.47 -5.70
C TRP A 68 -1.61 19.82 -4.45
N GLN A 69 -2.26 18.79 -3.91
CA GLN A 69 -1.85 18.14 -2.67
C GLN A 69 -1.57 16.66 -2.88
N VAL A 70 -0.72 16.08 -2.03
CA VAL A 70 -0.38 14.65 -2.07
C VAL A 70 -0.56 14.03 -0.70
N ALA A 71 -1.29 12.92 -0.67
CA ALA A 71 -1.49 12.09 0.50
C ALA A 71 -0.69 10.79 0.43
N PHE A 72 -0.23 10.33 1.59
CA PHE A 72 0.48 9.06 1.75
C PHE A 72 -0.31 8.19 2.72
N ILE A 73 -0.86 7.08 2.22
CA ILE A 73 -1.88 6.31 2.95
C ILE A 73 -1.44 4.84 3.00
N LYS A 74 -1.40 4.27 4.20
CA LYS A 74 -1.08 2.86 4.39
C LYS A 74 -2.36 2.03 4.28
N LEU A 75 -2.63 1.53 3.09
CA LEU A 75 -3.90 0.85 2.78
C LEU A 75 -4.18 -0.35 3.68
N ASN A 76 -3.13 -1.10 4.05
CA ASN A 76 -3.28 -2.27 4.91
C ASN A 76 -3.54 -1.93 6.39
N GLU A 77 -3.42 -0.66 6.81
CA GLU A 77 -3.63 -0.21 8.19
C GLU A 77 -5.01 0.45 8.40
N ILE A 78 -5.78 0.66 7.32
CA ILE A 78 -7.14 1.21 7.42
C ILE A 78 -8.04 0.19 8.13
N GLU A 79 -8.70 0.59 9.22
CA GLU A 79 -9.61 -0.27 9.97
C GLU A 79 -10.95 -0.44 9.24
N ASP A 80 -11.64 -1.57 9.43
CA ASP A 80 -12.91 -1.85 8.73
C ASP A 80 -14.09 -1.04 9.30
N ASP A 81 -13.96 -0.56 10.54
CA ASP A 81 -14.91 0.28 11.27
C ASP A 81 -14.48 1.77 11.33
N ASP A 82 -13.50 2.17 10.52
CA ASP A 82 -13.04 3.56 10.41
C ASP A 82 -14.21 4.49 10.00
N MET A 83 -14.35 5.61 10.70
CA MET A 83 -15.38 6.63 10.47
C MET A 83 -15.31 7.25 9.07
N ASN A 84 -14.17 7.14 8.37
CA ASN A 84 -13.99 7.64 7.02
C ASN A 84 -14.61 6.74 5.95
N TRP A 85 -15.13 5.56 6.31
CA TRP A 85 -15.93 4.74 5.40
C TRP A 85 -17.29 5.39 5.13
N ILE A 86 -17.50 5.78 3.88
CA ILE A 86 -18.72 6.43 3.42
C ILE A 86 -19.32 5.71 2.22
N THR A 87 -20.64 5.64 2.17
CA THR A 87 -21.37 5.11 1.01
C THR A 87 -21.61 6.24 0.02
N ARG A 88 -21.09 6.13 -1.21
CA ARG A 88 -21.39 7.05 -2.31
C ARG A 88 -22.57 6.51 -3.12
N THR A 89 -23.54 7.37 -3.40
CA THR A 89 -24.76 7.03 -4.15
C THR A 89 -24.53 6.87 -5.65
N ASN A 90 -23.34 7.22 -6.15
CA ASN A 90 -22.97 6.99 -7.54
C ASN A 90 -22.75 5.49 -7.77
N LEU A 91 -23.39 4.96 -8.82
CA LEU A 91 -23.51 3.52 -9.14
C LEU A 91 -22.18 2.75 -9.22
N ASP A 92 -21.04 3.43 -9.41
CA ASP A 92 -19.72 2.80 -9.62
C ASP A 92 -18.80 2.77 -8.38
N ASP A 93 -19.13 3.53 -7.34
CA ASP A 93 -18.20 3.78 -6.23
C ASP A 93 -18.55 3.00 -4.97
N GLY A 94 -19.84 2.75 -4.70
CA GLY A 94 -20.26 1.93 -3.56
C GLY A 94 -19.72 2.42 -2.22
N LEU A 95 -19.14 1.52 -1.43
CA LEU A 95 -18.43 1.87 -0.19
C LEU A 95 -17.01 2.33 -0.53
N VAL A 96 -16.65 3.54 -0.09
CA VAL A 96 -15.33 4.13 -0.30
C VAL A 96 -14.80 4.69 1.01
N TRP A 97 -13.48 4.74 1.13
CA TRP A 97 -12.80 5.37 2.26
C TRP A 97 -12.41 6.79 1.87
N ASN A 98 -12.98 7.78 2.54
CA ASN A 98 -12.69 9.18 2.29
C ASN A 98 -11.30 9.54 2.83
N ILE A 99 -10.50 10.21 2.02
CA ILE A 99 -9.19 10.71 2.43
C ILE A 99 -9.40 12.05 3.13
N ASP A 100 -9.36 12.03 4.47
CA ASP A 100 -9.42 13.24 5.26
C ASP A 100 -8.24 14.19 4.97
N GLN A 101 -8.46 15.50 5.16
CA GLN A 101 -7.48 16.54 4.87
C GLN A 101 -6.16 16.35 5.63
N ASN A 102 -6.19 15.72 6.81
CA ASN A 102 -5.01 15.46 7.64
C ASN A 102 -4.03 14.45 7.01
N PHE A 103 -4.46 13.68 6.00
CA PHE A 103 -3.59 12.75 5.28
C PHE A 103 -2.77 13.40 4.17
N PHE A 104 -3.01 14.68 3.85
CA PHE A 104 -2.26 15.42 2.83
C PHE A 104 -1.04 16.11 3.44
N PHE A 105 0.15 15.58 3.13
CA PHE A 105 1.40 16.02 3.73
C PHE A 105 2.27 16.87 2.80
N TRP A 106 1.96 16.90 1.51
CA TRP A 106 2.74 17.64 0.52
C TRP A 106 1.86 18.51 -0.35
N ASN A 107 2.30 19.73 -0.61
CA ASN A 107 1.78 20.56 -1.68
C ASN A 107 2.73 20.50 -2.89
N LEU A 108 2.21 20.10 -4.06
CA LEU A 108 2.96 19.94 -5.31
C LEU A 108 3.62 21.24 -5.80
N THR A 109 3.09 22.40 -5.42
CA THR A 109 3.67 23.70 -5.77
C THR A 109 4.89 24.06 -4.91
N GLN A 110 5.10 23.34 -3.79
CA GLN A 110 6.23 23.54 -2.89
C GLN A 110 7.36 22.55 -3.17
N SER A 111 8.55 22.87 -2.66
CA SER A 111 9.70 21.97 -2.72
C SER A 111 9.36 20.59 -2.16
N SER A 112 9.85 19.54 -2.82
CA SER A 112 9.63 18.14 -2.43
C SER A 112 9.93 17.88 -0.96
N LEU A 113 9.17 16.96 -0.33
CA LEU A 113 9.47 16.53 1.04
C LEU A 113 10.91 16.01 1.15
N LYS A 114 11.57 16.41 2.23
CA LYS A 114 12.87 15.80 2.59
C LYS A 114 12.63 14.36 3.00
N PHE A 115 13.56 13.47 2.65
CA PHE A 115 13.49 12.05 3.01
C PHE A 115 13.23 11.80 4.51
N LYS A 116 13.80 12.62 5.39
CA LYS A 116 13.59 12.53 6.83
C LYS A 116 12.11 12.71 7.24
N GLN A 117 11.39 13.59 6.56
CA GLN A 117 9.96 13.83 6.80
C GLN A 117 9.11 12.71 6.20
N LEU A 118 9.46 12.24 5.00
CA LEU A 118 8.78 11.10 4.39
C LEU A 118 8.91 9.85 5.26
N LYS A 119 10.07 9.66 5.89
CA LYS A 119 10.32 8.50 6.75
C LYS A 119 9.35 8.42 7.93
N SER A 120 9.06 9.53 8.59
CA SER A 120 8.11 9.55 9.72
C SER A 120 6.66 9.32 9.31
N ILE A 121 6.32 9.55 8.04
CA ILE A 121 4.96 9.35 7.51
C ILE A 121 4.79 7.89 7.06
N VAL A 122 5.79 7.32 6.39
CA VAL A 122 5.69 6.04 5.70
C VAL A 122 6.16 4.84 6.54
N PHE A 123 7.12 5.01 7.45
CA PHE A 123 7.78 3.91 8.17
C PHE A 123 7.55 3.97 9.68
#